data_AF-A0A7Z9R0Y0-F1
#
_entry.id   AF-A0A7Z9R0Y0-F1
#
_cell.length_a   1.000
_cell.length_b   1.000
_cell.length_c   1.000
_cell.angle_alpha   90.00
_cell.angle_beta   90.00
_cell.angle_gamma   90.00
#
_symmetry.space_group_name_H-M   'P 1'
#
loop_
_entity.id
_entity.type
_entity.pdbx_description
1 polymer ?
#
loop_
_entity_poly.entity_id
_entity_poly.type
_entity_poly.pdbx_seq_one_letter_code
_entity_poly.pdbx_strand_id
1 'polypeptide(L)'
;MAEPDVSWKYYTRTILEYEVSKEGYYPKSGRVYTTLDGEIRDSSSPLFENPVVREKIVLMQPTDYFDKGFVSDLELKGKVIRFIGLIILESQFSKSPLKFSSIDLVTFKEKKYLQFGFNNLNVFNSLKLNKYDIGKEIFDEVIRKILSPLNDYIGDSELFYGYDLAVTGHTKSFTEKTAVEEDIEYRFMIPESIVSKYKDKDISGQQVLDSSIILMDDERVEFRLQ
;
A
#
# COMPACT_ATOMS: atom_id res chain seq x y z
N MET A 1 13.03 -22.36 -63.34
CA MET A 1 13.83 -21.98 -62.17
C MET A 1 12.85 -21.50 -61.12
N ALA A 2 12.82 -22.12 -59.94
CA ALA A 2 12.00 -21.63 -58.82
C ALA A 2 12.77 -20.48 -58.13
N GLU A 3 12.08 -19.39 -57.83
CA GLU A 3 12.66 -18.30 -57.03
C GLU A 3 12.92 -18.78 -55.59
N PRO A 4 14.03 -18.36 -54.96
CA PRO A 4 14.30 -18.71 -53.57
C PRO A 4 13.30 -18.00 -52.65
N ASP A 5 12.69 -18.77 -51.74
CA ASP A 5 11.84 -18.28 -50.66
C ASP A 5 12.74 -17.61 -49.61
N VAL A 6 12.77 -16.28 -49.58
CA VAL A 6 13.59 -15.50 -48.64
C VAL A 6 12.71 -15.03 -47.49
N SER A 7 12.82 -15.70 -46.33
CA SER A 7 12.21 -15.24 -45.09
C SER A 7 13.12 -14.21 -44.39
N TRP A 8 12.59 -13.03 -44.09
CA TRP A 8 13.28 -12.02 -43.27
C TRP A 8 12.84 -12.14 -41.80
N LYS A 9 13.81 -12.21 -40.88
CA LYS A 9 13.56 -12.04 -39.44
C LYS A 9 13.80 -10.58 -39.09
N TYR A 10 12.84 -9.94 -38.45
CA TYR A 10 13.05 -8.63 -37.83
C TYR A 10 13.07 -8.77 -36.32
N TYR A 11 13.89 -7.93 -35.70
CA TYR A 11 14.02 -7.82 -34.25
C TYR A 11 13.43 -6.47 -33.83
N THR A 12 12.31 -6.47 -33.12
CA THR A 12 11.83 -5.24 -32.49
C THR A 12 12.62 -5.06 -31.20
N ARG A 13 13.46 -4.02 -31.15
CA ARG A 13 14.20 -3.62 -29.96
C ARG A 13 13.51 -2.43 -29.30
N THR A 14 12.88 -2.65 -28.16
CA THR A 14 12.42 -1.54 -27.32
C THR A 14 13.56 -1.17 -26.36
N ILE A 15 13.95 0.10 -26.38
CA ILE A 15 14.95 0.67 -25.46
C ILE A 15 14.21 1.59 -24.50
N LEU A 16 14.28 1.27 -23.22
CA LEU A 16 13.88 2.18 -22.14
C LEU A 16 15.16 2.80 -21.58
N GLU A 17 15.32 4.09 -21.78
CA GLU A 17 16.35 4.90 -21.12
C GLU A 17 15.72 5.64 -19.95
N TYR A 18 16.38 5.64 -18.79
CA TYR A 18 15.91 6.40 -17.65
C TYR A 18 17.03 7.26 -17.07
N GLU A 19 16.64 8.39 -16.49
CA GLU A 19 17.49 9.30 -15.72
C GLU A 19 16.77 9.60 -14.40
N VAL A 20 17.47 9.43 -13.29
CA VAL A 20 16.92 9.63 -11.95
C VAL A 20 17.19 11.07 -11.52
N SER A 21 16.11 11.83 -11.32
CA SER A 21 16.18 13.26 -10.98
C SER A 21 16.57 13.56 -9.52
N LYS A 22 16.68 12.54 -8.65
CA LYS A 22 17.04 12.64 -7.23
C LYS A 22 18.14 11.63 -6.88
N GLU A 23 19.11 12.03 -6.05
CA GLU A 23 20.15 11.10 -5.57
C GLU A 23 19.56 10.08 -4.57
N GLY A 24 20.08 8.84 -4.56
CA GLY A 24 19.59 7.80 -3.65
C GLY A 24 19.83 6.35 -4.10
N TYR A 25 18.85 5.48 -3.83
CA TYR A 25 18.89 4.01 -3.92
C TYR A 25 19.03 3.44 -5.36
N TYR A 26 18.77 4.24 -6.39
CA TYR A 26 18.80 3.81 -7.79
C TYR A 26 20.01 4.41 -8.55
N PRO A 27 20.56 3.71 -9.57
CA PRO A 27 21.59 4.26 -10.44
C PRO A 27 21.10 5.56 -11.11
N LYS A 28 21.97 6.58 -11.24
CA LYS A 28 21.63 7.90 -11.81
C LYS A 28 21.00 7.83 -13.21
N SER A 29 21.34 6.81 -13.99
CA SER A 29 20.71 6.51 -15.26
C SER A 29 20.90 5.04 -15.61
N GLY A 30 20.15 4.56 -16.60
CA GLY A 30 20.31 3.19 -17.10
C GLY A 30 19.53 2.94 -18.38
N ARG A 31 19.77 1.76 -18.96
CA ARG A 31 19.11 1.28 -20.17
C ARG A 31 18.57 -0.12 -19.95
N VAL A 32 17.30 -0.33 -20.20
CA VAL A 32 16.66 -1.65 -20.25
C VAL A 32 16.29 -1.93 -21.70
N TYR A 33 16.61 -3.12 -22.18
CA TYR A 33 16.30 -3.55 -23.54
C TYR A 33 15.47 -4.83 -23.48
N THR A 34 14.43 -4.88 -24.30
CA THR A 34 13.74 -6.13 -24.63
C THR A 34 13.79 -6.34 -26.13
N THR A 35 13.99 -7.59 -26.53
CA THR A 35 13.96 -8.06 -27.91
C THR A 35 12.79 -9.01 -28.04
N LEU A 36 11.83 -8.64 -28.90
CA LEU A 36 10.74 -9.52 -29.28
C LEU A 36 11.02 -10.06 -30.67
N ASP A 37 11.11 -11.38 -30.76
CA ASP A 37 11.29 -12.11 -32.02
C ASP A 37 9.93 -12.33 -32.68
N GLY A 38 9.83 -12.01 -33.98
CA GLY A 38 8.63 -12.27 -34.78
C GLY A 38 8.98 -12.59 -36.23
N GLU A 39 8.15 -13.43 -36.87
CA GLU A 39 8.23 -13.74 -38.30
C GLU A 39 7.13 -12.98 -39.06
N ILE A 40 7.50 -12.24 -40.11
CA ILE A 40 6.55 -11.58 -41.02
C ILE A 40 6.65 -12.30 -42.37
N ARG A 41 5.50 -12.73 -42.91
CA ARG A 41 5.40 -13.42 -44.22
C ARG A 41 5.24 -12.48 -45.43
N ASP A 42 5.26 -11.17 -45.22
CA ASP A 42 4.99 -10.18 -46.27
C ASP A 42 5.97 -9.00 -46.18
N SER A 43 6.71 -8.77 -47.26
CA SER A 43 7.82 -7.81 -47.39
C SER A 43 7.37 -6.36 -47.58
N SER A 44 6.10 -6.04 -47.37
CA SER A 44 5.48 -4.75 -47.71
C SER A 44 5.23 -3.81 -46.52
N SER A 45 5.59 -4.18 -45.28
CA SER A 45 5.43 -3.28 -44.13
C SER A 45 6.65 -2.35 -43.95
N PRO A 46 6.46 -1.01 -43.93
CA PRO A 46 7.50 -0.08 -43.54
C PRO A 46 8.07 -0.43 -42.16
N LEU A 47 9.39 -0.32 -42.00
CA LEU A 47 10.04 -0.31 -40.70
C LEU A 47 9.55 0.93 -39.93
N PHE A 48 8.43 0.80 -39.24
CA PHE A 48 7.89 1.87 -38.41
C PHE A 48 8.77 2.02 -37.17
N GLU A 49 9.66 3.02 -37.18
CA GLU A 49 10.20 3.57 -35.94
C GLU A 49 9.01 4.15 -35.17
N ASN A 50 8.56 3.42 -34.13
CA ASN A 50 7.57 3.96 -33.21
C ASN A 50 8.14 5.23 -32.56
N PRO A 51 7.32 6.27 -32.36
CA PRO A 51 7.77 7.51 -31.74
C PRO A 51 8.33 7.22 -30.34
N VAL A 52 9.43 7.89 -29.98
CA VAL A 52 9.99 7.81 -28.64
C VAL A 52 9.02 8.46 -27.67
N VAL A 53 8.38 7.65 -26.83
CA VAL A 53 7.51 8.11 -25.74
C VAL A 53 8.38 8.38 -24.52
N ARG A 54 8.30 9.60 -23.98
CA ARG A 54 8.95 9.97 -22.71
C ARG A 54 7.89 10.06 -21.63
N GLU A 55 7.99 9.20 -20.64
CA GLU A 55 7.13 9.23 -19.46
C GLU A 55 7.93 9.56 -18.21
N LYS A 56 7.34 10.36 -17.32
CA LYS A 56 7.93 10.62 -16.01
C LYS A 56 7.38 9.60 -15.02
N ILE A 57 8.25 8.70 -14.57
CA ILE A 57 7.93 7.74 -13.51
C ILE A 57 8.49 8.30 -12.19
N VAL A 58 7.65 8.32 -11.16
CA VAL A 58 8.09 8.65 -9.80
C VAL A 58 8.34 7.35 -9.05
N LEU A 59 9.60 7.09 -8.70
CA LEU A 59 9.96 5.96 -7.85
C LEU A 59 9.90 6.41 -6.39
N MET A 60 9.13 5.67 -5.61
CA MET A 60 8.93 5.94 -4.19
C MET A 60 9.97 5.18 -3.38
N GLN A 61 10.53 5.84 -2.37
CA GLN A 61 11.45 5.22 -1.43
C GLN A 61 10.70 4.82 -0.16
N PRO A 62 11.12 3.75 0.56
CA PRO A 62 10.54 3.41 1.86
C PRO A 62 10.58 4.60 2.85
N THR A 63 11.55 5.49 2.72
CA THR A 63 11.66 6.69 3.55
C THR A 63 10.58 7.74 3.30
N ASP A 64 9.92 7.73 2.13
CA ASP A 64 8.86 8.69 1.78
C ASP A 64 7.54 8.44 2.53
N TYR A 65 7.43 7.29 3.20
CA TYR A 65 6.27 6.93 4.01
C TYR A 65 6.33 7.48 5.44
N PHE A 66 7.52 7.86 5.92
CA PHE A 66 7.67 8.51 7.23
C PHE A 66 7.18 9.94 7.18
N ASP A 67 6.43 10.34 8.20
CA ASP A 67 6.17 11.75 8.43
C ASP A 67 7.48 12.51 8.68
N LYS A 68 7.50 13.80 8.32
CA LYS A 68 8.68 14.65 8.50
C LYS A 68 9.07 14.81 9.98
N GLY A 69 8.10 14.71 10.89
CA GLY A 69 8.27 14.76 12.33
C GLY A 69 8.70 13.44 12.97
N PHE A 70 8.81 12.35 12.21
CA PHE A 70 9.16 11.05 12.76
C PHE A 70 10.57 11.03 13.37
N VAL A 71 10.63 10.84 14.68
CA VAL A 71 11.88 10.74 15.45
C VAL A 71 11.88 9.43 16.23
N SER A 72 12.80 8.53 15.86
CA SER A 72 13.07 7.26 16.54
C SER A 72 14.55 6.88 16.41
N ASP A 73 14.95 5.79 17.06
CA ASP A 73 16.28 5.23 16.85
C ASP A 73 16.44 4.55 15.48
N LEU A 74 17.69 4.23 15.14
CA LEU A 74 18.02 3.57 13.87
C LEU A 74 17.48 2.14 13.79
N GLU A 75 17.29 1.47 14.92
CA GLU A 75 16.82 0.09 14.96
C GLU A 75 15.35 0.01 14.55
N LEU A 76 14.49 0.79 15.21
CA LEU A 76 13.06 0.87 14.89
C LEU A 76 12.86 1.35 13.45
N LYS A 77 13.58 2.40 13.04
CA LYS A 77 13.51 2.89 11.66
C LYS A 77 13.87 1.79 10.65
N GLY A 78 14.89 0.99 10.94
CA GLY A 78 15.28 -0.16 10.11
C GLY A 78 14.21 -1.26 10.07
N LYS A 79 13.58 -1.59 11.21
CA LYS A 79 12.45 -2.53 11.30
C LYS A 79 11.27 -2.05 10.44
N VAL A 80 10.89 -0.78 10.57
CA VAL A 80 9.79 -0.17 9.81
C VAL A 80 10.08 -0.16 8.31
N ILE A 81 11.31 0.15 7.87
CA ILE A 81 11.67 0.09 6.44
C ILE A 81 11.48 -1.32 5.86
N ARG A 82 11.87 -2.37 6.60
CA ARG A 82 11.65 -3.76 6.17
C ARG A 82 10.16 -4.09 6.07
N PHE A 83 9.38 -3.65 7.05
CA PHE A 83 7.93 -3.80 7.06
C PHE A 83 7.29 -3.09 5.85
N ILE A 84 7.66 -1.84 5.55
CA ILE A 84 7.17 -1.12 4.35
C ILE A 84 7.47 -1.92 3.09
N GLY A 85 8.69 -2.45 2.97
CA GLY A 85 9.09 -3.28 1.83
C GLY A 85 8.19 -4.50 1.64
N LEU A 86 7.82 -5.18 2.73
CA LEU A 86 6.87 -6.29 2.71
C LEU A 86 5.48 -5.82 2.22
N ILE A 87 4.92 -4.78 2.83
CA ILE A 87 3.57 -4.30 2.53
C ILE A 87 3.43 -3.90 1.05
N ILE A 88 4.47 -3.27 0.48
CA ILE A 88 4.49 -2.88 -0.94
C ILE A 88 4.50 -4.10 -1.88
N LEU A 89 5.18 -5.18 -1.49
CA LEU A 89 5.28 -6.39 -2.31
C LEU A 89 4.05 -7.30 -2.20
N GLU A 90 3.28 -7.17 -1.13
CA GLU A 90 2.13 -8.02 -0.87
C GLU A 90 0.86 -7.55 -1.59
N SER A 91 0.38 -8.36 -2.53
CA SER A 91 -0.82 -8.05 -3.33
C SER A 91 -2.09 -7.87 -2.51
N GLN A 92 -2.17 -8.43 -1.30
CA GLN A 92 -3.33 -8.31 -0.42
C GLN A 92 -3.59 -6.87 0.07
N PHE A 93 -2.58 -6.00 0.04
CA PHE A 93 -2.70 -4.58 0.39
C PHE A 93 -2.90 -3.67 -0.83
N SER A 94 -3.02 -4.22 -2.05
CA SER A 94 -3.25 -3.43 -3.27
C SER A 94 -4.50 -2.56 -3.23
N LYS A 95 -5.54 -2.99 -2.50
CA LYS A 95 -6.78 -2.23 -2.28
C LYS A 95 -6.67 -1.21 -1.14
N SER A 96 -5.62 -1.27 -0.34
CA SER A 96 -5.42 -0.37 0.80
C SER A 96 -3.93 -0.06 0.95
N PRO A 97 -3.33 0.64 -0.03
CA PRO A 97 -1.92 1.02 0.03
C PRO A 97 -1.63 1.90 1.24
N LEU A 98 -0.40 1.77 1.75
CA LEU A 98 0.14 2.65 2.77
C LEU A 98 0.23 4.09 2.21
N LYS A 99 -0.09 5.08 3.04
CA LYS A 99 -0.06 6.50 2.70
C LYS A 99 1.35 7.06 2.87
N PHE A 100 1.74 7.95 1.97
CA PHE A 100 2.98 8.71 2.13
C PHE A 100 2.90 9.65 3.33
N SER A 101 4.05 9.94 3.95
CA SER A 101 4.15 10.83 5.12
C SER A 101 3.12 10.50 6.22
N SER A 102 2.88 9.21 6.48
CA SER A 102 1.84 8.75 7.41
C SER A 102 2.35 7.91 8.56
N ILE A 103 3.62 7.51 8.52
CA ILE A 103 4.24 6.76 9.60
C ILE A 103 4.84 7.74 10.59
N ASP A 104 4.34 7.73 11.82
CA ASP A 104 4.82 8.58 12.90
C ASP A 104 4.75 7.90 14.28
N LEU A 105 5.32 8.53 15.31
CA LEU A 105 5.09 8.18 16.72
C LEU A 105 4.15 9.19 17.36
N VAL A 106 2.86 8.84 17.41
CA VAL A 106 1.81 9.72 17.92
C VAL A 106 1.53 9.43 19.40
N THR A 107 1.19 10.46 20.18
CA THR A 107 0.81 10.29 21.59
C THR A 107 -0.71 10.42 21.74
N PHE A 108 -1.34 9.42 22.33
CA PHE A 108 -2.77 9.44 22.66
C PHE A 108 -2.98 8.97 24.09
N LYS A 109 -3.64 9.80 24.92
CA LYS A 109 -3.88 9.54 26.34
C LYS A 109 -2.62 9.04 27.06
N GLU A 110 -1.54 9.81 26.95
CA GLU A 110 -0.22 9.56 27.57
C GLU A 110 0.52 8.31 27.08
N LYS A 111 -0.01 7.59 26.09
CA LYS A 111 0.64 6.43 25.49
C LYS A 111 1.11 6.77 24.09
N LYS A 112 2.34 6.36 23.75
CA LYS A 112 2.90 6.51 22.40
C LYS A 112 2.47 5.33 21.52
N TYR A 113 2.05 5.60 20.31
CA TYR A 113 1.68 4.59 19.32
C TYR A 113 2.49 4.79 18.05
N LEU A 114 2.97 3.70 17.46
CA LEU A 114 3.53 3.71 16.12
C LEU A 114 2.39 3.74 15.11
N GLN A 115 2.22 4.88 14.45
CA GLN A 115 1.15 5.12 13.51
C GLN A 115 1.50 4.61 12.12
N PHE A 116 0.52 4.06 11.42
CA PHE A 116 0.55 3.77 9.99
C PHE A 116 -0.76 4.23 9.35
N GLY A 117 -0.68 5.05 8.31
CA GLY A 117 -1.85 5.48 7.54
C GLY A 117 -2.04 4.65 6.27
N PHE A 118 -3.26 4.23 5.98
CA PHE A 118 -3.66 3.50 4.78
C PHE A 118 -4.78 4.23 4.05
N ASN A 119 -4.81 4.11 2.72
CA ASN A 119 -5.90 4.63 1.90
C ASN A 119 -6.68 3.47 1.29
N ASN A 120 -7.89 3.19 1.76
CA ASN A 120 -8.72 2.15 1.17
C ASN A 120 -9.34 2.67 -0.13
N LEU A 121 -9.02 2.03 -1.24
CA LEU A 121 -9.48 2.40 -2.60
C LEU A 121 -10.93 1.95 -2.88
N ASN A 122 -11.53 1.15 -2.00
CA ASN A 122 -12.93 0.77 -2.11
C ASN A 122 -13.83 1.96 -1.76
N VAL A 123 -14.79 2.25 -2.65
CA VAL A 123 -15.86 3.21 -2.37
C VAL A 123 -17.08 2.45 -1.84
N PHE A 124 -17.43 2.68 -0.58
CA PHE A 124 -18.55 2.02 0.09
C PHE A 124 -19.88 2.71 -0.25
N ASN A 125 -20.91 1.91 -0.49
CA ASN A 125 -22.24 2.43 -0.76
C ASN A 125 -22.95 2.81 0.55
N SER A 126 -23.06 4.10 0.80
CA SER A 126 -23.65 4.66 2.04
C SER A 126 -25.13 4.34 2.23
N LEU A 127 -25.84 3.88 1.18
CA LEU A 127 -27.23 3.43 1.28
C LEU A 127 -27.38 1.97 1.71
N LYS A 128 -26.32 1.16 1.54
CA LYS A 128 -26.33 -0.27 1.86
C LYS A 128 -25.60 -0.57 3.16
N LEU A 129 -24.49 0.12 3.39
CA LEU A 129 -23.64 -0.07 4.56
C LEU A 129 -23.71 1.18 5.42
N ASN A 130 -24.02 0.99 6.70
CA ASN A 130 -23.82 2.05 7.67
C ASN A 130 -22.32 2.15 8.01
N LYS A 131 -21.93 3.26 8.65
CA LYS A 131 -20.53 3.50 9.04
C LYS A 131 -19.94 2.36 9.89
N TYR A 132 -20.72 1.75 10.79
CA TYR A 132 -20.21 0.65 11.62
C TYR A 132 -19.88 -0.60 10.81
N ASP A 133 -20.67 -0.93 9.79
CA ASP A 133 -20.40 -2.08 8.92
C ASP A 133 -19.19 -1.83 8.02
N ILE A 134 -18.98 -0.59 7.57
CA ILE A 134 -17.76 -0.18 6.86
C ILE A 134 -16.52 -0.37 7.75
N GLY A 135 -16.60 0.03 9.02
CA GLY A 135 -15.50 -0.17 9.98
C GLY A 135 -15.13 -1.64 10.18
N LYS A 136 -16.12 -2.55 10.18
CA LYS A 136 -15.87 -4.01 10.24
C LYS A 136 -15.20 -4.52 8.96
N GLU A 137 -15.67 -4.09 7.79
CA GLU A 137 -15.04 -4.45 6.52
C GLU A 137 -13.58 -3.97 6.46
N ILE A 138 -13.31 -2.73 6.89
CA ILE A 138 -11.94 -2.19 6.99
C ILE A 138 -11.09 -3.03 7.97
N PHE A 139 -11.66 -3.43 9.10
CA PHE A 139 -10.95 -4.28 10.05
C PHE A 139 -10.54 -5.61 9.39
N ASP A 140 -11.45 -6.28 8.70
CA ASP A 140 -11.17 -7.58 8.08
C ASP A 140 -10.25 -7.47 6.85
N GLU A 141 -10.42 -6.43 6.04
CA GLU A 141 -9.68 -6.25 4.80
C GLU A 141 -8.25 -5.73 5.01
N VAL A 142 -8.04 -4.90 6.05
CA VAL A 142 -6.77 -4.19 6.27
C VAL A 142 -6.16 -4.58 7.60
N ILE A 143 -6.85 -4.27 8.70
CA ILE A 143 -6.28 -4.35 10.06
C ILE A 143 -5.89 -5.79 10.37
N ARG A 144 -6.81 -6.74 10.23
CA ARG A 144 -6.59 -8.16 10.53
C ARG A 144 -5.38 -8.73 9.80
N LYS A 145 -5.19 -8.33 8.53
CA LYS A 145 -4.09 -8.82 7.68
C LYS A 145 -2.74 -8.23 8.07
N ILE A 146 -2.73 -7.03 8.66
CA ILE A 146 -1.50 -6.35 9.02
C ILE A 146 -0.96 -6.71 10.41
N LEU A 147 -1.82 -7.24 11.30
CA LEU A 147 -1.42 -7.62 12.66
C LEU A 147 -0.25 -8.62 12.70
N SER A 148 -0.26 -9.64 11.85
CA SER A 148 0.83 -10.63 11.83
C SER A 148 2.14 -10.01 11.30
N PRO A 149 2.15 -9.33 10.13
CA PRO A 149 3.32 -8.58 9.69
C PRO A 149 3.89 -7.59 10.71
N LEU A 150 3.04 -6.89 11.48
CA LEU A 150 3.54 -5.97 12.51
C LEU A 150 4.35 -6.70 13.58
N ASN A 151 3.86 -7.84 14.08
CA ASN A 151 4.61 -8.66 15.03
C ASN A 151 5.90 -9.21 14.44
N ASP A 152 5.87 -9.70 13.20
CA ASP A 152 7.01 -10.40 12.60
C ASP A 152 8.19 -9.45 12.29
N TYR A 153 7.90 -8.18 12.01
CA TYR A 153 8.91 -7.23 11.53
C TYR A 153 9.23 -6.08 12.48
N ILE A 154 8.29 -5.71 13.36
CA ILE A 154 8.42 -4.51 14.19
C ILE A 154 8.41 -4.82 15.69
N GLY A 155 7.61 -5.79 16.11
CA GLY A 155 7.33 -6.09 17.52
C GLY A 155 8.53 -6.22 18.46
N ASP A 156 8.22 -6.29 19.74
CA ASP A 156 9.14 -6.31 20.88
C ASP A 156 9.93 -5.00 20.99
N SER A 157 9.26 -3.86 20.80
CA SER A 157 9.88 -2.52 20.86
C SER A 157 9.39 -1.74 22.06
N GLU A 158 10.28 -1.44 23.01
CA GLU A 158 9.97 -0.64 24.20
C GLU A 158 9.69 0.86 23.91
N LEU A 159 9.86 1.30 22.66
CA LEU A 159 9.72 2.72 22.27
C LEU A 159 8.27 3.21 22.18
N PHE A 160 7.31 2.30 22.06
CA PHE A 160 5.90 2.61 21.92
C PHE A 160 5.05 1.57 22.65
N TYR A 161 3.82 1.96 23.01
CA TYR A 161 2.87 1.12 23.71
C TYR A 161 2.08 0.19 22.78
N GLY A 162 1.86 0.62 21.54
CA GLY A 162 1.12 -0.14 20.55
C GLY A 162 1.13 0.52 19.18
N TYR A 163 0.21 0.06 18.33
CA TYR A 163 0.08 0.51 16.95
C TYR A 163 -1.17 1.38 16.79
N ASP A 164 -1.08 2.44 15.99
CA ASP A 164 -2.22 3.25 15.56
C ASP A 164 -2.40 3.06 14.05
N LEU A 165 -3.38 2.23 13.67
CA LEU A 165 -3.65 1.90 12.28
C LEU A 165 -4.79 2.78 11.78
N ALA A 166 -4.43 3.86 11.08
CA ALA A 166 -5.37 4.80 10.50
C ALA A 166 -5.72 4.38 9.07
N VAL A 167 -7.00 4.23 8.76
CA VAL A 167 -7.48 3.86 7.43
C VAL A 167 -8.53 4.88 7.00
N THR A 168 -8.26 5.58 5.90
CA THR A 168 -9.27 6.42 5.25
C THR A 168 -9.96 5.59 4.19
N GLY A 169 -11.27 5.44 4.33
CA GLY A 169 -12.15 4.91 3.29
C GLY A 169 -12.96 6.03 2.65
N HIS A 170 -13.67 5.67 1.59
CA HIS A 170 -14.49 6.60 0.83
C HIS A 170 -15.92 6.08 0.74
N THR A 171 -16.91 6.96 0.89
CA THR A 171 -18.33 6.60 0.84
C THR A 171 -19.07 7.44 -0.19
N LYS A 172 -20.05 6.84 -0.86
CA LYS A 172 -20.89 7.55 -1.83
C LYS A 172 -22.27 6.92 -1.95
N SER A 173 -23.28 7.74 -2.20
CA SER A 173 -24.60 7.26 -2.60
C SER A 173 -24.58 6.77 -4.05
N PHE A 174 -24.94 5.51 -4.28
CA PHE A 174 -24.91 4.93 -5.63
C PHE A 174 -26.21 5.15 -6.42
N THR A 175 -27.23 5.78 -5.83
CA THR A 175 -28.48 6.12 -6.53
C THR A 175 -28.35 7.38 -7.38
N GLU A 176 -27.40 8.25 -7.05
CA GLU A 176 -27.18 9.52 -7.75
C GLU A 176 -25.82 9.52 -8.45
N LYS A 177 -25.83 9.66 -9.78
CA LYS A 177 -24.59 9.70 -10.58
C LYS A 177 -23.67 10.86 -10.16
N THR A 178 -24.26 11.94 -9.66
CA THR A 178 -23.58 13.16 -9.20
C THR A 178 -23.30 13.19 -7.70
N ALA A 179 -23.59 12.13 -6.94
CA ALA A 179 -23.29 12.12 -5.51
C ALA A 179 -21.79 12.35 -5.29
N VAL A 180 -21.50 13.21 -4.31
CA VAL A 180 -20.14 13.53 -3.90
C VAL A 180 -19.61 12.39 -3.03
N GLU A 181 -18.34 12.09 -3.21
CA GLU A 181 -17.62 11.12 -2.38
C GLU A 181 -17.21 11.78 -1.07
N GLU A 182 -17.50 11.11 0.05
CA GLU A 182 -17.19 11.57 1.39
C GLU A 182 -16.16 10.64 2.02
N ASP A 183 -15.09 11.23 2.55
CA ASP A 183 -14.06 10.50 3.28
C ASP A 183 -14.57 10.12 4.67
N ILE A 184 -14.15 8.95 5.13
CA ILE A 184 -14.36 8.48 6.50
C ILE A 184 -13.08 7.87 7.03
N GLU A 185 -12.64 8.30 8.21
CA GLU A 185 -11.42 7.80 8.82
C GLU A 185 -11.73 6.87 9.99
N TYR A 186 -11.07 5.71 10.00
CA TYR A 186 -11.05 4.80 11.14
C TYR A 186 -9.64 4.67 11.68
N ARG A 187 -9.49 4.81 13.00
CA ARG A 187 -8.23 4.60 13.70
C ARG A 187 -8.37 3.45 14.68
N PHE A 188 -7.53 2.44 14.53
CA PHE A 188 -7.46 1.29 15.41
C PHE A 188 -6.17 1.38 16.23
N MET A 189 -6.31 1.82 17.49
CA MET A 189 -5.21 1.88 18.44
C MET A 189 -5.15 0.58 19.24
N ILE A 190 -4.20 -0.28 18.88
CA ILE A 190 -4.10 -1.65 19.37
C ILE A 190 -2.82 -1.78 20.20
N PRO A 191 -2.91 -2.15 21.50
CA PRO A 191 -1.71 -2.38 22.32
C PRO A 191 -0.82 -3.45 21.71
N GLU A 192 0.51 -3.28 21.78
CA GLU A 192 1.45 -4.27 21.22
C GLU A 192 1.21 -5.66 21.80
N SER A 193 0.98 -5.76 23.11
CA SER A 193 0.67 -7.03 23.80
C SER A 193 -0.58 -7.74 23.28
N ILE A 194 -1.54 -7.02 22.71
CA ILE A 194 -2.73 -7.60 22.06
C ILE A 194 -2.36 -8.09 20.66
N VAL A 195 -1.57 -7.31 19.92
CA VAL A 195 -1.08 -7.73 18.60
C VAL A 195 -0.26 -9.01 18.73
N SER A 196 0.66 -9.11 19.70
CA SER A 196 1.44 -10.34 19.94
C SER A 196 0.56 -11.56 20.21
N LYS A 197 -0.43 -11.46 21.11
CA LYS A 197 -1.38 -12.55 21.40
C LYS A 197 -2.20 -12.98 20.19
N TYR A 198 -2.50 -12.05 19.28
CA TYR A 198 -3.23 -12.38 18.05
C TYR A 198 -2.42 -13.31 17.13
N LYS A 199 -1.10 -13.10 17.03
CA LYS A 199 -0.21 -13.97 16.24
C LYS A 199 -0.15 -15.39 16.80
N ASP A 200 -0.10 -15.53 18.11
CA ASP A 200 -0.08 -16.83 18.79
C ASP A 200 -1.44 -17.55 18.72
N LYS A 201 -2.46 -16.91 18.13
CA LYS A 201 -3.86 -17.36 18.04
C LYS A 201 -4.51 -17.54 19.41
N ASP A 202 -3.99 -16.86 20.42
CA ASP A 202 -4.53 -16.86 21.78
C ASP A 202 -5.82 -16.03 21.89
N ILE A 203 -6.00 -15.08 20.98
CA ILE A 203 -7.19 -14.22 20.92
C ILE A 203 -7.79 -14.16 19.52
N SER A 204 -9.12 -14.06 19.46
CA SER A 204 -9.90 -13.84 18.25
C SER A 204 -9.85 -12.39 17.77
N GLY A 205 -10.29 -12.15 16.53
CA GLY A 205 -10.43 -10.79 15.99
C GLY A 205 -11.38 -9.91 16.81
N GLN A 206 -12.44 -10.48 17.39
CA GLN A 206 -13.35 -9.73 18.25
C GLN A 206 -12.64 -9.27 19.54
N GLN A 207 -11.83 -10.15 20.15
CA GLN A 207 -11.06 -9.79 21.34
C GLN A 207 -10.00 -8.73 21.06
N VAL A 208 -9.46 -8.67 19.82
CA VAL A 208 -8.61 -7.56 19.40
C VAL A 208 -9.40 -6.26 19.41
N LEU A 209 -10.58 -6.22 18.78
CA LEU A 209 -11.45 -5.03 18.74
C LEU A 209 -11.84 -4.57 20.15
N ASP A 210 -12.27 -5.51 21.01
CA ASP A 210 -12.68 -5.23 22.39
C ASP A 210 -11.54 -4.64 23.23
N SER A 211 -10.29 -5.02 22.92
CA SER A 211 -9.08 -4.55 23.61
C SER A 211 -8.47 -3.29 22.99
N SER A 212 -9.03 -2.81 21.88
CA SER A 212 -8.53 -1.67 21.13
C SER A 212 -9.29 -0.40 21.49
N ILE A 213 -8.67 0.75 21.23
CA ILE A 213 -9.39 2.02 21.14
C ILE A 213 -9.67 2.27 19.66
N ILE A 214 -10.94 2.38 19.31
CA ILE A 214 -11.35 2.59 17.93
C ILE A 214 -12.01 3.96 17.83
N LEU A 215 -11.51 4.76 16.90
CA LEU A 215 -12.05 6.07 16.57
C LEU A 215 -12.58 6.05 15.14
N MET A 216 -13.72 6.70 14.92
CA MET A 216 -14.29 6.99 13.62
C MET A 216 -14.48 8.50 13.55
N ASP A 217 -13.76 9.17 12.63
CA ASP A 217 -13.72 10.63 12.54
C ASP A 217 -13.47 11.30 13.93
N ASP A 218 -12.48 10.78 14.66
CA ASP A 218 -12.12 11.14 16.05
C ASP A 218 -13.16 10.83 17.15
N GLU A 219 -14.33 10.28 16.81
CA GLU A 219 -15.32 9.82 17.78
C GLU A 219 -15.10 8.35 18.16
N ARG A 220 -15.18 8.04 19.46
CA ARG A 220 -15.00 6.65 19.92
C ARG A 220 -16.18 5.78 19.49
N VAL A 221 -15.87 4.63 18.89
CA VAL A 221 -16.85 3.63 18.46
C VAL A 221 -16.49 2.23 18.97
N GLU A 222 -17.47 1.32 18.94
CA GLU A 222 -17.28 -0.10 19.27
C GLU A 222 -17.86 -0.97 18.16
N PHE A 223 -17.14 -2.04 17.82
CA PHE A 223 -17.55 -2.98 16.76
C PHE A 223 -17.80 -4.37 17.31
N ARG A 224 -18.78 -5.04 16.71
CA ARG A 224 -19.05 -6.47 16.92
C ARG A 224 -19.03 -7.18 15.58
N LEU A 225 -18.04 -8.05 15.39
CA LEU A 225 -17.97 -9.02 14.32
C LEU A 225 -19.10 -10.03 14.54
N GLN A 226 -19.92 -10.24 13.50
CA GLN A 226 -21.04 -11.18 13.54
C GLN A 226 -20.58 -12.63 13.34
#